data_AF-C6LLM5-F1
#
_entry.id   AF-C6LLM5-F1
#
_cell.length_a   1.000
_cell.length_b   1.000
_cell.length_c   1.000
_cell.angle_alpha   90.00
_cell.angle_beta   90.00
_cell.angle_gamma   90.00
#
_symmetry.space_group_name_H-M   'P 1'
#
loop_
_entity.id
_entity.type
_entity.pdbx_description
1 polymer ?
#
loop_
_entity_poly.entity_id
_entity_poly.type
_entity_poly.pdbx_seq_one_letter_code
_entity_poly.pdbx_strand_id
1 'polypeptide(L)'
;MKLTPKIVGIIGKRNEWYFYGDDLRPEEIRFSATKLLSDITVEACAHGIRMSAMCVGKGRGIAAVRIREKQYRIPCVVFGEKEFFLCMVISSNFHYGYDPSAYEDSDITKKHDAAGNGFDKAAKELLPVYRRHGIPVTWLIDPVTGFFKKEQLIRWHEAFGDDYGIMPTSNFFKNTDNYNTRHTQEETDEFFGKMKAMTEHHFPYYTQIAGIDQWVGSVGSHFVKSCEKYGIRGLWGLGYDHGTCDTSMYHRGCPWDVYKMDTENFRRPDPDSEIWGFQWTVRDILNTVHCPEGISGAAVFSTDADDIFFHNILQTEKEYYKRMLEEYKKNMEHNEYFVFLVHQEDHDTHHIQCNEYYEQFLDSVLPDEDITLATMQEITMWLDLKYGKGKHPSQMIAMEDILEDPSHVVFEDESYEVCGKIKQPKDWGRYQPIRAYYDEKIQAIYECGEDGKPKVFPYRVYDYRKEYPFAEEGEWPQEDYSGIREVKQSENEVIIISGKEYGSVPLLLEEKIRYCRIKEGENRIVISHT
;
A
#
# COMPACT_ATOMS: atom_id res chain seq x y z
N MET A 1 -22.89 8.81 -18.32
CA MET A 1 -21.96 9.87 -17.86
C MET A 1 -21.40 9.45 -16.52
N LYS A 2 -20.08 9.49 -16.38
CA LYS A 2 -19.39 9.24 -15.11
C LYS A 2 -18.49 10.42 -14.81
N LEU A 3 -18.55 10.92 -13.58
CA LEU A 3 -17.70 12.01 -13.12
C LEU A 3 -16.34 11.47 -12.69
N THR A 4 -15.32 12.31 -12.80
CA THR A 4 -14.07 12.08 -12.07
C THR A 4 -14.40 11.95 -10.56
N PRO A 5 -13.81 10.96 -9.86
CA PRO A 5 -14.08 10.79 -8.43
C PRO A 5 -13.66 12.04 -7.67
N LYS A 6 -12.50 12.62 -8.03
CA LYS A 6 -11.91 13.74 -7.31
C LYS A 6 -11.13 14.66 -8.22
N ILE A 7 -10.91 15.88 -7.75
CA ILE A 7 -10.02 16.85 -8.38
C ILE A 7 -8.77 16.91 -7.54
N VAL A 8 -7.75 16.17 -7.95
CA VAL A 8 -6.44 16.12 -7.29
C VAL A 8 -5.44 16.94 -8.08
N GLY A 9 -4.64 17.76 -7.41
CA GLY A 9 -3.58 18.53 -8.04
C GLY A 9 -2.37 18.75 -7.15
N ILE A 10 -1.32 19.30 -7.75
CA ILE A 10 -0.09 19.70 -7.07
C ILE A 10 0.03 21.22 -7.15
N ILE A 11 0.27 21.86 -6.01
CA ILE A 11 0.38 23.33 -5.91
C ILE A 11 1.43 23.88 -6.87
N GLY A 12 1.11 24.98 -7.54
CA GLY A 12 1.97 25.62 -8.53
C GLY A 12 1.98 24.94 -9.90
N LYS A 13 1.24 23.83 -10.09
CA LYS A 13 1.10 23.15 -11.37
C LYS A 13 -0.28 23.36 -11.97
N ARG A 14 -0.33 23.40 -13.31
CA ARG A 14 -1.57 23.23 -14.06
C ARG A 14 -1.85 21.74 -14.21
N ASN A 15 -3.02 21.31 -13.74
CA ASN A 15 -3.44 19.91 -13.77
C ASN A 15 -4.69 19.76 -14.64
N GLU A 16 -4.92 18.55 -15.15
CA GLU A 16 -6.03 18.22 -16.05
C GLU A 16 -6.90 17.11 -15.48
N TRP A 17 -8.21 17.20 -15.71
CA TRP A 17 -9.21 16.20 -15.28
C TRP A 17 -10.22 15.94 -16.39
N TYR A 18 -10.73 14.71 -16.44
CA TYR A 18 -11.57 14.24 -17.53
C TYR A 18 -12.97 13.87 -17.04
N PHE A 19 -13.98 14.31 -17.80
CA PHE A 19 -15.39 13.98 -17.59
C PHE A 19 -15.88 13.18 -18.79
N TYR A 20 -16.29 11.94 -18.56
CA TYR A 20 -16.65 11.01 -19.63
C TYR A 20 -18.15 10.99 -19.93
N GLY A 21 -18.50 11.12 -21.20
CA GLY A 21 -19.86 11.00 -21.71
C GLY A 21 -19.98 11.43 -23.18
N ASP A 22 -20.74 10.66 -23.95
CA ASP A 22 -20.76 10.72 -25.43
C ASP A 22 -21.39 12.00 -26.03
N ASP A 23 -22.05 12.84 -25.21
CA ASP A 23 -22.81 14.02 -25.65
C ASP A 23 -22.56 15.29 -24.82
N LEU A 24 -21.42 15.39 -24.13
CA LEU A 24 -21.11 16.58 -23.33
C LEU A 24 -20.45 17.67 -24.18
N ARG A 25 -20.93 18.90 -24.04
CA ARG A 25 -20.33 20.09 -24.69
C ARG A 25 -19.76 21.04 -23.63
N PRO A 26 -18.63 21.72 -23.90
CA PRO A 26 -17.99 22.61 -22.91
C PRO A 26 -18.94 23.67 -22.34
N GLU A 27 -19.83 24.24 -23.16
CA GLU A 27 -20.80 25.25 -22.74
C GLU A 27 -21.86 24.75 -21.74
N GLU A 28 -22.02 23.42 -21.62
CA GLU A 28 -22.95 22.78 -20.69
C GLU A 28 -22.35 22.59 -19.29
N ILE A 29 -21.06 22.89 -19.11
CA ILE A 29 -20.33 22.72 -17.85
C ILE A 29 -20.00 24.07 -17.25
N ARG A 30 -20.48 24.31 -16.04
CA ARG A 30 -20.12 25.49 -15.24
C ARG A 30 -19.47 25.05 -13.95
N PHE A 31 -18.29 25.59 -13.70
CA PHE A 31 -17.51 25.27 -12.52
C PHE A 31 -17.48 26.48 -11.59
N SER A 32 -17.81 26.28 -10.31
CA SER A 32 -17.53 27.29 -9.29
C SER A 32 -16.13 27.05 -8.74
N ALA A 33 -15.22 28.01 -8.93
CA ALA A 33 -13.86 27.91 -8.43
C ALA A 33 -13.85 27.68 -6.91
N THR A 34 -13.02 26.74 -6.47
CA THR A 34 -12.61 26.65 -5.07
C THR A 34 -11.46 27.62 -4.84
N LYS A 35 -11.15 27.98 -3.59
CA LYS A 35 -9.94 28.77 -3.26
C LYS A 35 -8.63 28.09 -3.66
N LEU A 36 -8.67 26.82 -4.08
CA LEU A 36 -7.50 26.01 -4.43
C LEU A 36 -7.16 26.09 -5.92
N LEU A 37 -8.09 26.55 -6.76
CA LEU A 37 -7.98 26.51 -8.22
C LEU A 37 -8.15 27.91 -8.83
N SER A 38 -7.39 28.20 -9.87
CA SER A 38 -7.51 29.41 -10.69
C SER A 38 -7.32 29.09 -12.18
N ASP A 39 -7.58 30.06 -13.05
CA ASP A 39 -7.37 29.95 -14.50
C ASP A 39 -7.97 28.67 -15.11
N ILE A 40 -9.22 28.39 -14.73
CA ILE A 40 -9.95 27.19 -15.12
C ILE A 40 -10.31 27.27 -16.60
N THR A 41 -9.96 26.24 -17.37
CA THR A 41 -10.38 26.05 -18.76
C THR A 41 -11.19 24.76 -18.90
N VAL A 42 -12.12 24.75 -19.85
CA VAL A 42 -12.98 23.60 -20.16
C VAL A 42 -13.02 23.43 -21.67
N GLU A 43 -12.60 22.28 -22.16
CA GLU A 43 -12.41 21.98 -23.58
C GLU A 43 -12.99 20.61 -23.94
N ALA A 44 -13.47 20.44 -25.16
CA ALA A 44 -13.88 19.13 -25.65
C ALA A 44 -12.65 18.27 -25.96
N CYS A 45 -12.74 16.96 -25.69
CA CYS A 45 -11.72 15.97 -26.06
C CYS A 45 -12.38 14.73 -26.68
N ALA A 46 -11.57 13.77 -27.16
CA ALA A 46 -12.05 12.62 -27.92
C ALA A 46 -13.12 11.77 -27.19
N HIS A 47 -13.15 11.80 -25.85
CA HIS A 47 -14.00 10.96 -25.02
C HIS A 47 -14.87 11.74 -24.01
N GLY A 48 -15.03 13.06 -24.23
CA GLY A 48 -15.84 13.91 -23.36
C GLY A 48 -15.25 15.29 -23.18
N ILE A 49 -15.07 15.70 -21.93
CA ILE A 49 -14.59 17.04 -21.58
C ILE A 49 -13.31 16.96 -20.76
N ARG A 50 -12.34 17.79 -21.15
CA ARG A 50 -11.13 18.06 -20.41
C ARG A 50 -11.25 19.38 -19.67
N MET A 51 -11.08 19.36 -18.36
CA MET A 51 -10.92 20.54 -17.53
C MET A 51 -9.45 20.72 -17.18
N SER A 52 -8.94 21.94 -17.22
CA SER A 52 -7.62 22.25 -16.66
C SER A 52 -7.68 23.45 -15.73
N ALA A 53 -6.84 23.48 -14.70
CA ALA A 53 -6.76 24.62 -13.79
C ALA A 53 -5.36 24.73 -13.19
N MET A 54 -4.96 25.95 -12.84
CA MET A 54 -3.79 26.19 -12.02
C MET A 54 -4.12 25.94 -10.54
N CYS A 55 -3.36 25.08 -9.88
CA CYS A 55 -3.51 24.80 -8.46
C CYS A 55 -2.75 25.84 -7.63
N VAL A 56 -3.46 26.69 -6.90
CA VAL A 56 -2.90 27.91 -6.26
C VAL A 56 -2.86 27.89 -4.74
N GLY A 57 -3.44 26.88 -4.10
CA GLY A 57 -3.36 26.70 -2.65
C GLY A 57 -3.42 25.23 -2.26
N LYS A 58 -2.67 24.83 -1.23
CA LYS A 58 -2.69 23.48 -0.64
C LYS A 58 -3.93 23.32 0.25
N GLY A 59 -4.51 22.12 0.27
CA GLY A 59 -5.58 21.75 1.19
C GLY A 59 -6.77 21.11 0.50
N ARG A 60 -7.89 21.02 1.23
CA ARG A 60 -9.13 20.34 0.82
C ARG A 60 -10.27 21.35 0.60
N GLY A 61 -11.16 21.01 -0.32
CA GLY A 61 -12.36 21.78 -0.63
C GLY A 61 -13.35 20.98 -1.47
N ILE A 62 -14.47 21.61 -1.83
CA ILE A 62 -15.48 21.01 -2.70
C ILE A 62 -15.67 21.91 -3.91
N ALA A 63 -15.52 21.34 -5.09
CA ALA A 63 -15.90 21.97 -6.34
C ALA A 63 -17.38 21.72 -6.63
N ALA A 64 -18.15 22.77 -6.91
CA ALA A 64 -19.48 22.59 -7.48
C ALA A 64 -19.38 22.62 -9.01
N VAL A 65 -19.81 21.53 -9.64
CA VAL A 65 -19.85 21.38 -11.08
C VAL A 65 -21.30 21.28 -11.52
N ARG A 66 -21.77 22.24 -12.28
CA ARG A 66 -23.08 22.15 -12.94
C ARG A 66 -22.87 21.58 -14.32
N ILE A 67 -23.50 20.45 -14.61
CA ILE A 67 -23.54 19.83 -15.93
C ILE A 67 -25.00 19.83 -16.38
N ARG A 68 -25.30 20.59 -17.44
CA ARG A 68 -26.68 20.89 -17.87
C ARG A 68 -27.47 21.50 -16.69
N GLU A 69 -28.53 20.83 -16.24
CA GLU A 69 -29.37 21.28 -15.11
C GLU A 69 -28.98 20.66 -13.77
N LYS A 70 -28.10 19.66 -13.75
CA LYS A 70 -27.69 18.95 -12.53
C LYS A 70 -26.45 19.59 -11.92
N GLN A 71 -26.45 19.72 -10.59
CA GLN A 71 -25.30 20.18 -9.83
C GLN A 71 -24.67 19.00 -9.09
N TYR A 72 -23.36 18.90 -9.18
CA TYR A 72 -22.53 17.89 -8.56
C TYR A 72 -21.54 18.54 -7.62
N ARG A 73 -21.20 17.83 -6.54
CA ARG A 73 -20.18 18.23 -5.57
C ARG A 73 -19.02 17.25 -5.72
N ILE A 74 -17.86 17.74 -6.14
CA ILE A 74 -16.68 16.91 -6.36
C ILE A 74 -15.62 17.31 -5.34
N PRO A 75 -15.11 16.39 -4.52
CA PRO A 75 -14.00 16.68 -3.63
C PRO A 75 -12.79 17.17 -4.42
N CYS A 76 -12.17 18.24 -3.92
CA CYS A 76 -11.02 18.87 -4.51
C CYS A 76 -9.89 18.94 -3.47
N VAL A 77 -8.73 18.41 -3.82
CA VAL A 77 -7.56 18.37 -2.95
C VAL A 77 -6.34 18.80 -3.75
N VAL A 78 -5.56 19.71 -3.19
CA VAL A 78 -4.28 20.14 -3.75
C VAL A 78 -3.20 19.82 -2.73
N PHE A 79 -2.22 19.05 -3.17
CA PHE A 79 -1.06 18.62 -2.40
C PHE A 79 0.18 19.46 -2.75
N GLY A 80 1.23 19.33 -1.94
CA GLY A 80 2.57 19.78 -2.23
C GLY A 80 3.32 18.85 -3.19
N GLU A 81 4.56 19.23 -3.48
CA GLU A 81 5.49 18.38 -4.25
C GLU A 81 6.04 17.21 -3.43
N LYS A 82 6.06 17.32 -2.10
CA LYS A 82 6.45 16.25 -1.19
C LYS A 82 5.37 16.08 -0.13
N GLU A 83 5.03 14.83 0.18
CA GLU A 83 3.95 14.52 1.13
C GLU A 83 4.22 13.25 1.94
N PHE A 84 4.00 13.33 3.25
CA PHE A 84 3.89 12.16 4.11
C PHE A 84 2.40 11.80 4.24
N PHE A 85 1.94 10.76 3.56
CA PHE A 85 0.53 10.42 3.56
C PHE A 85 0.18 9.49 4.73
N LEU A 86 -0.88 9.81 5.46
CA LEU A 86 -1.59 8.86 6.32
C LEU A 86 -2.89 8.46 5.63
N CYS A 87 -3.01 7.17 5.33
CA CYS A 87 -4.10 6.61 4.52
C CYS A 87 -4.87 5.55 5.31
N MET A 88 -6.17 5.78 5.51
CA MET A 88 -7.07 4.82 6.17
C MET A 88 -7.92 4.09 5.14
N VAL A 89 -7.87 2.76 5.19
CA VAL A 89 -8.62 1.85 4.30
C VAL A 89 -9.47 0.92 5.14
N ILE A 90 -10.74 0.74 4.75
CA ILE A 90 -11.63 -0.25 5.37
C ILE A 90 -12.09 -1.22 4.29
N SER A 91 -11.87 -2.53 4.50
CA SER A 91 -12.51 -3.57 3.68
C SER A 91 -13.93 -3.84 4.19
N SER A 92 -14.92 -3.78 3.32
CA SER A 92 -16.33 -4.07 3.63
C SER A 92 -17.05 -4.69 2.45
N ASN A 93 -16.51 -5.78 1.92
CA ASN A 93 -17.18 -6.63 0.94
C ASN A 93 -18.12 -7.63 1.61
N PHE A 94 -19.01 -8.22 0.83
CA PHE A 94 -19.86 -9.30 1.29
C PHE A 94 -19.06 -10.60 1.42
N HIS A 95 -19.32 -11.35 2.49
CA HIS A 95 -18.67 -12.62 2.81
C HIS A 95 -19.67 -13.75 2.70
N TYR A 96 -19.36 -14.79 1.93
CA TYR A 96 -20.09 -16.05 1.95
C TYR A 96 -19.50 -17.00 2.99
N GLY A 97 -20.35 -17.63 3.78
CA GLY A 97 -19.95 -18.56 4.84
C GLY A 97 -19.71 -17.88 6.19
N TYR A 98 -19.78 -16.54 6.25
CA TYR A 98 -19.59 -15.73 7.44
C TYR A 98 -20.40 -14.42 7.34
N ASP A 99 -21.02 -13.97 8.44
CA ASP A 99 -21.76 -12.69 8.50
C ASP A 99 -21.21 -11.82 9.63
N PRO A 100 -20.30 -10.88 9.35
CA PRO A 100 -19.66 -10.08 10.38
C PRO A 100 -20.63 -9.21 11.21
N SER A 101 -21.83 -8.91 10.69
CA SER A 101 -22.82 -8.08 11.40
C SER A 101 -23.50 -8.83 12.54
N ALA A 102 -23.50 -10.16 12.51
CA ALA A 102 -24.25 -10.99 13.44
C ALA A 102 -23.48 -11.32 14.73
N TYR A 103 -22.22 -10.88 14.87
CA TYR A 103 -21.34 -11.30 15.96
C TYR A 103 -20.85 -10.12 16.81
N GLU A 104 -20.85 -10.32 18.13
CA GLU A 104 -20.21 -9.43 19.11
C GLU A 104 -18.95 -10.08 19.74
N ASP A 105 -18.78 -11.42 19.66
CA ASP A 105 -17.69 -12.19 20.29
C ASP A 105 -16.98 -13.14 19.31
N SER A 106 -15.68 -13.34 19.55
CA SER A 106 -14.62 -13.97 18.74
C SER A 106 -14.75 -15.47 18.41
N ASP A 107 -15.94 -16.07 18.46
CA ASP A 107 -16.10 -17.52 18.20
C ASP A 107 -16.28 -17.80 16.69
N ILE A 108 -15.23 -17.50 15.92
CA ILE A 108 -15.13 -17.67 14.46
C ILE A 108 -15.34 -19.14 14.03
N THR A 109 -15.11 -20.08 14.96
CA THR A 109 -15.23 -21.53 14.73
C THR A 109 -16.68 -22.01 14.66
N LYS A 110 -17.64 -21.18 15.10
CA LYS A 110 -19.07 -21.50 15.08
C LYS A 110 -19.75 -20.91 13.84
N LYS A 111 -19.64 -21.67 12.74
CA LYS A 111 -20.65 -21.90 11.66
C LYS A 111 -20.31 -21.32 10.29
N HIS A 112 -20.68 -22.14 9.30
CA HIS A 112 -20.30 -22.02 7.89
C HIS A 112 -21.47 -21.65 6.95
N ASP A 113 -22.63 -21.20 7.45
CA ASP A 113 -23.85 -21.04 6.62
C ASP A 113 -24.48 -19.64 6.64
N ALA A 114 -23.82 -18.66 7.28
CA ALA A 114 -24.25 -17.26 7.24
C ALA A 114 -23.59 -16.51 6.07
N ALA A 115 -24.10 -15.34 5.72
CA ALA A 115 -23.49 -14.47 4.72
C ALA A 115 -23.87 -13.01 4.98
N GLY A 116 -22.90 -12.11 4.97
CA GLY A 116 -23.13 -10.70 5.32
C GLY A 116 -21.91 -9.82 5.13
N ASN A 117 -21.97 -8.60 5.65
CA ASN A 117 -20.84 -7.69 5.75
C ASN A 117 -20.89 -6.94 7.09
N GLY A 118 -19.76 -6.43 7.55
CA GLY A 118 -19.62 -5.65 8.77
C GLY A 118 -19.73 -4.14 8.56
N PHE A 119 -20.19 -3.66 7.39
CA PHE A 119 -20.17 -2.24 7.03
C PHE A 119 -20.79 -1.32 8.10
N ASP A 120 -21.99 -1.65 8.58
CA ASP A 120 -22.70 -0.82 9.57
C ASP A 120 -22.00 -0.81 10.94
N LYS A 121 -21.31 -1.90 11.26
CA LYS A 121 -20.51 -2.03 12.49
C LYS A 121 -19.24 -1.18 12.39
N ALA A 122 -18.49 -1.31 11.31
CA ALA A 122 -17.33 -0.45 11.03
C ALA A 122 -17.71 1.04 11.03
N ALA A 123 -18.85 1.37 10.41
CA ALA A 123 -19.39 2.73 10.40
C ALA A 123 -19.78 3.26 11.80
N LYS A 124 -20.14 2.38 12.72
CA LYS A 124 -20.56 2.72 14.08
C LYS A 124 -19.40 2.78 15.07
N GLU A 125 -18.45 1.86 14.98
CA GLU A 125 -17.40 1.67 15.99
C GLU A 125 -16.09 2.35 15.57
N LEU A 126 -15.66 2.19 14.31
CA LEU A 126 -14.35 2.66 13.84
C LEU A 126 -14.42 4.04 13.17
N LEU A 127 -15.40 4.25 12.29
CA LEU A 127 -15.52 5.50 11.55
C LEU A 127 -15.58 6.76 12.44
N PRO A 128 -16.24 6.78 13.62
CA PRO A 128 -16.22 7.94 14.49
C PRO A 128 -14.82 8.36 14.96
N VAL A 129 -13.90 7.39 15.13
CA VAL A 129 -12.49 7.66 15.44
C VAL A 129 -11.89 8.48 14.30
N TYR A 130 -11.95 7.97 13.07
CA TYR A 130 -11.42 8.65 11.89
C TYR A 130 -12.05 10.03 11.64
N ARG A 131 -13.36 10.14 11.85
CA ARG A 131 -14.12 11.38 11.61
C ARG A 131 -13.77 12.49 12.59
N ARG A 132 -13.48 12.16 13.85
CA ARG A 132 -13.06 13.17 14.83
C ARG A 132 -11.81 13.92 14.39
N HIS A 133 -10.95 13.24 13.64
CA HIS A 133 -9.71 13.78 13.10
C HIS A 133 -9.83 14.29 11.66
N GLY A 134 -11.02 14.27 11.07
CA GLY A 134 -11.23 14.73 9.69
C GLY A 134 -10.57 13.83 8.64
N ILE A 135 -10.29 12.57 8.97
CA ILE A 135 -9.65 11.62 8.05
C ILE A 135 -10.66 11.17 6.99
N PRO A 136 -10.36 11.32 5.69
CA PRO A 136 -11.13 10.71 4.63
C PRO A 136 -10.76 9.22 4.51
N VAL A 137 -11.76 8.38 4.21
CA VAL A 137 -11.59 6.92 4.22
C VAL A 137 -11.76 6.36 2.81
N THR A 138 -10.97 5.33 2.48
CA THR A 138 -11.22 4.49 1.30
C THR A 138 -11.99 3.24 1.72
N TRP A 139 -13.19 3.05 1.18
CA TRP A 139 -14.02 1.86 1.42
C TRP A 139 -13.87 0.86 0.29
N LEU A 140 -13.28 -0.29 0.56
CA LEU A 140 -13.18 -1.38 -0.42
C LEU A 140 -14.45 -2.23 -0.36
N ILE A 141 -15.27 -2.16 -1.40
CA ILE A 141 -16.63 -2.72 -1.41
C ILE A 141 -16.89 -3.56 -2.66
N ASP A 142 -17.85 -4.45 -2.54
CA ASP A 142 -18.38 -5.26 -3.63
C ASP A 142 -19.72 -4.70 -4.16
N PRO A 143 -20.31 -5.29 -5.21
CA PRO A 143 -21.59 -4.85 -5.75
C PRO A 143 -22.74 -4.90 -4.74
N VAL A 144 -22.75 -5.90 -3.85
CA VAL A 144 -23.81 -6.07 -2.85
C VAL A 144 -23.79 -4.91 -1.86
N THR A 145 -22.62 -4.62 -1.29
CA THR A 145 -22.44 -3.50 -0.36
C THR A 145 -22.68 -2.17 -1.06
N GLY A 146 -22.19 -2.01 -2.28
CA GLY A 146 -22.45 -0.84 -3.12
C GLY A 146 -23.95 -0.58 -3.31
N PHE A 147 -24.74 -1.62 -3.60
CA PHE A 147 -26.19 -1.48 -3.76
C PHE A 147 -26.89 -0.97 -2.49
N PHE A 148 -26.59 -1.57 -1.33
CA PHE A 148 -27.24 -1.25 -0.07
C PHE A 148 -26.74 0.07 0.56
N LYS A 149 -25.49 0.46 0.32
CA LYS A 149 -24.83 1.58 1.01
C LYS A 149 -24.56 2.80 0.13
N LYS A 150 -24.94 2.78 -1.16
CA LYS A 150 -24.70 3.89 -2.11
C LYS A 150 -25.06 5.28 -1.56
N GLU A 151 -26.21 5.45 -0.92
CA GLU A 151 -26.67 6.77 -0.47
C GLU A 151 -25.79 7.33 0.66
N GLN A 152 -25.29 6.44 1.52
CA GLN A 152 -24.41 6.78 2.62
C GLN A 152 -23.01 7.08 2.11
N LEU A 153 -22.46 6.21 1.25
CA LEU A 153 -21.15 6.39 0.64
C LEU A 153 -21.06 7.65 -0.24
N ILE A 154 -22.08 7.93 -1.06
CA ILE A 154 -22.14 9.18 -1.85
C ILE A 154 -22.15 10.39 -0.92
N ARG A 155 -22.93 10.36 0.15
CA ARG A 155 -22.99 11.45 1.12
C ARG A 155 -21.64 11.67 1.81
N TRP A 156 -20.95 10.60 2.20
CA TRP A 156 -19.64 10.70 2.83
C TRP A 156 -18.56 11.16 1.87
N HIS A 157 -18.62 10.74 0.61
CA HIS A 157 -17.76 11.29 -0.44
C HIS A 157 -17.94 12.80 -0.58
N GLU A 158 -19.19 13.29 -0.67
CA GLU A 158 -19.46 14.73 -0.81
C GLU A 158 -19.17 15.57 0.44
N ALA A 159 -19.25 14.98 1.64
CA ALA A 159 -19.12 15.68 2.92
C ALA A 159 -17.70 15.62 3.48
N PHE A 160 -17.05 14.46 3.39
CA PHE A 160 -15.76 14.18 4.03
C PHE A 160 -14.66 13.86 3.01
N GLY A 161 -15.02 13.65 1.74
CA GLY A 161 -14.07 13.19 0.75
C GLY A 161 -13.70 11.73 0.95
N ASP A 162 -14.59 10.87 1.42
CA ASP A 162 -14.38 9.43 1.31
C ASP A 162 -14.36 8.97 -0.15
N ASP A 163 -13.79 7.81 -0.42
CA ASP A 163 -13.92 7.14 -1.71
C ASP A 163 -14.32 5.68 -1.53
N TYR A 164 -14.71 5.04 -2.64
CA TYR A 164 -14.83 3.60 -2.72
C TYR A 164 -13.78 3.03 -3.68
N GLY A 165 -13.30 1.83 -3.38
CA GLY A 165 -12.58 0.95 -4.29
C GLY A 165 -13.38 -0.33 -4.52
N ILE A 166 -13.09 -1.04 -5.60
CA ILE A 166 -13.74 -2.31 -5.93
C ILE A 166 -13.00 -3.44 -5.24
N MET A 167 -13.68 -4.18 -4.37
CA MET A 167 -13.16 -5.42 -3.83
C MET A 167 -14.16 -6.53 -4.06
N PRO A 168 -13.77 -7.66 -4.67
CA PRO A 168 -14.72 -8.71 -4.96
C PRO A 168 -15.34 -9.32 -3.69
N THR A 169 -16.52 -9.94 -3.85
CA THR A 169 -17.17 -10.73 -2.81
C THR A 169 -16.29 -11.90 -2.39
N SER A 170 -16.12 -12.11 -1.09
CA SER A 170 -15.21 -13.12 -0.53
C SER A 170 -15.92 -14.40 -0.10
N ASN A 171 -15.21 -15.53 -0.19
CA ASN A 171 -15.69 -16.84 0.29
C ASN A 171 -14.93 -17.24 1.56
N PHE A 172 -15.27 -16.62 2.68
CA PHE A 172 -14.57 -16.74 3.96
C PHE A 172 -14.44 -18.19 4.42
N PHE A 173 -13.22 -18.62 4.80
CA PHE A 173 -12.84 -20.00 5.20
C PHE A 173 -13.14 -21.14 4.21
N LYS A 174 -13.75 -20.83 3.05
CA LYS A 174 -14.14 -21.81 2.05
C LYS A 174 -13.43 -21.57 0.72
N ASN A 175 -12.68 -20.47 0.58
CA ASN A 175 -12.07 -20.17 -0.69
C ASN A 175 -10.89 -21.08 -0.96
N THR A 176 -11.07 -22.02 -1.87
CA THR A 176 -9.94 -22.68 -2.52
C THR A 176 -9.61 -21.99 -3.85
N ASP A 177 -10.41 -21.02 -4.29
CA ASP A 177 -10.39 -20.48 -5.63
C ASP A 177 -9.51 -19.23 -5.73
N ASN A 178 -8.22 -19.42 -5.99
CA ASN A 178 -7.29 -18.34 -6.28
C ASN A 178 -7.32 -18.03 -7.79
N TYR A 179 -7.81 -16.84 -8.16
CA TYR A 179 -7.94 -16.41 -9.56
C TYR A 179 -6.59 -16.32 -10.30
N ASN A 180 -5.48 -16.18 -9.59
CA ASN A 180 -4.16 -16.12 -10.21
C ASN A 180 -3.62 -17.51 -10.58
N THR A 181 -4.06 -18.58 -9.89
CA THR A 181 -3.51 -19.94 -10.10
C THR A 181 -4.50 -20.94 -10.70
N ARG A 182 -5.81 -20.70 -10.55
CA ARG A 182 -6.87 -21.64 -10.96
C ARG A 182 -7.69 -21.18 -12.16
N HIS A 183 -7.55 -19.91 -12.55
CA HIS A 183 -8.29 -19.31 -13.66
C HIS A 183 -7.35 -18.81 -14.74
N THR A 184 -7.86 -18.77 -15.95
CA THR A 184 -7.20 -18.10 -17.07
C THR A 184 -7.26 -16.58 -16.92
N GLN A 185 -6.41 -15.88 -17.69
CA GLN A 185 -6.47 -14.43 -17.78
C GLN A 185 -7.86 -13.96 -18.24
N GLU A 186 -8.45 -14.62 -19.23
CA GLU A 186 -9.76 -14.26 -19.78
C GLU A 186 -10.90 -14.42 -18.76
N GLU A 187 -10.88 -15.49 -17.97
CA GLU A 187 -11.86 -15.69 -16.88
C GLU A 187 -11.72 -14.62 -15.80
N THR A 188 -10.48 -14.23 -15.48
CA THR A 188 -10.19 -13.19 -14.50
C THR A 188 -10.63 -11.81 -15.03
N ASP A 189 -10.41 -11.53 -16.31
CA ASP A 189 -10.89 -10.33 -16.99
C ASP A 189 -12.42 -10.24 -16.99
N GLU A 190 -13.12 -11.35 -17.25
CA GLU A 190 -14.58 -11.39 -17.22
C GLU A 190 -15.10 -11.15 -15.80
N PHE A 191 -14.52 -11.86 -14.82
CA PHE A 191 -14.86 -11.72 -13.41
C PHE A 191 -14.68 -10.28 -12.92
N PHE A 192 -13.48 -9.73 -13.04
CA PHE A 192 -13.18 -8.39 -12.55
C PHE A 192 -13.99 -7.32 -13.30
N GLY A 193 -14.08 -7.44 -14.63
CA GLY A 193 -14.88 -6.52 -15.45
C GLY A 193 -16.34 -6.46 -15.02
N LYS A 194 -16.95 -7.62 -14.72
CA LYS A 194 -18.30 -7.71 -14.19
C LYS A 194 -18.43 -7.07 -12.81
N MET A 195 -17.50 -7.38 -11.89
CA MET A 195 -17.52 -6.81 -10.53
C MET A 195 -17.38 -5.29 -10.54
N LYS A 196 -16.47 -4.76 -11.35
CA LYS A 196 -16.31 -3.32 -11.57
C LYS A 196 -17.60 -2.70 -12.12
N ALA A 197 -18.13 -3.24 -13.21
CA ALA A 197 -19.32 -2.69 -13.85
C ALA A 197 -20.53 -2.67 -12.91
N MET A 198 -20.75 -3.75 -12.16
CA MET A 198 -21.86 -3.87 -11.21
C MET A 198 -21.70 -2.92 -10.01
N THR A 199 -20.50 -2.82 -9.43
CA THR A 199 -20.23 -1.92 -8.30
C THR A 199 -20.38 -0.47 -8.73
N GLU A 200 -19.71 -0.07 -9.82
CA GLU A 200 -19.74 1.31 -10.30
C GLU A 200 -21.14 1.73 -10.73
N HIS A 201 -22.01 0.83 -11.20
CA HIS A 201 -23.39 1.17 -11.60
C HIS A 201 -24.16 1.95 -10.53
N HIS A 202 -23.82 1.77 -9.24
CA HIS A 202 -24.48 2.42 -8.12
C HIS A 202 -24.03 3.87 -7.84
N PHE A 203 -22.94 4.33 -8.46
CA PHE A 203 -22.31 5.62 -8.16
C PHE A 203 -22.33 6.59 -9.35
N PRO A 204 -22.34 7.92 -9.11
CA PRO A 204 -22.28 8.90 -10.20
C PRO A 204 -20.85 9.16 -10.72
N TYR A 205 -19.84 8.69 -10.00
CA TYR A 205 -18.42 8.73 -10.38
C TYR A 205 -17.88 7.32 -10.66
N TYR A 206 -16.70 7.24 -11.25
CA TYR A 206 -15.92 6.00 -11.40
C TYR A 206 -14.87 5.92 -10.28
N THR A 207 -14.29 4.74 -10.08
CA THR A 207 -13.11 4.57 -9.22
C THR A 207 -11.92 4.04 -10.03
N GLN A 208 -10.72 4.38 -9.60
CA GLN A 208 -9.47 3.82 -10.09
C GLN A 208 -8.80 2.93 -9.04
N ILE A 209 -9.51 2.63 -7.96
CA ILE A 209 -9.02 1.80 -6.85
C ILE A 209 -9.70 0.44 -6.91
N ALA A 210 -8.90 -0.60 -6.77
CA ALA A 210 -9.35 -1.95 -6.47
C ALA A 210 -8.59 -2.50 -5.26
N GLY A 211 -9.17 -3.53 -4.64
CA GLY A 211 -8.54 -4.35 -3.63
C GLY A 211 -8.84 -5.82 -3.90
N ILE A 212 -7.98 -6.70 -3.40
CA ILE A 212 -8.22 -8.14 -3.39
C ILE A 212 -7.63 -8.71 -2.11
N ASP A 213 -8.44 -9.45 -1.37
CA ASP A 213 -8.05 -10.11 -0.13
C ASP A 213 -7.58 -11.56 -0.40
N GLN A 214 -7.09 -12.21 0.64
CA GLN A 214 -6.67 -13.61 0.62
C GLN A 214 -7.83 -14.58 0.28
N TRP A 215 -9.07 -14.18 0.55
CA TRP A 215 -10.28 -14.98 0.35
C TRP A 215 -10.84 -14.94 -1.07
N VAL A 216 -10.15 -14.23 -1.98
CA VAL A 216 -10.36 -14.25 -3.44
C VAL A 216 -9.07 -14.66 -4.19
N GLY A 217 -7.92 -14.69 -3.52
CA GLY A 217 -6.65 -15.17 -4.09
C GLY A 217 -5.48 -14.18 -4.06
N SER A 218 -5.65 -13.05 -3.38
CA SER A 218 -4.68 -11.95 -3.23
C SER A 218 -4.18 -11.31 -4.54
N VAL A 219 -3.27 -10.34 -4.40
CA VAL A 219 -2.65 -9.69 -5.55
C VAL A 219 -1.81 -10.70 -6.34
N GLY A 220 -2.06 -10.78 -7.63
CA GLY A 220 -1.29 -11.62 -8.56
C GLY A 220 -1.40 -11.11 -9.99
N SER A 221 -0.57 -11.64 -10.88
CA SER A 221 -0.40 -11.21 -12.28
C SER A 221 -1.70 -11.17 -13.07
N HIS A 222 -2.54 -12.21 -13.00
CA HIS A 222 -3.82 -12.22 -13.71
C HIS A 222 -4.74 -11.09 -13.24
N PHE A 223 -4.84 -10.90 -11.92
CA PHE A 223 -5.68 -9.86 -11.34
C PHE A 223 -5.13 -8.46 -11.63
N VAL A 224 -3.81 -8.27 -11.56
CA VAL A 224 -3.13 -7.00 -11.89
C VAL A 224 -3.38 -6.61 -13.35
N LYS A 225 -3.20 -7.54 -14.30
CA LYS A 225 -3.50 -7.32 -15.72
C LYS A 225 -4.96 -6.98 -15.96
N SER A 226 -5.87 -7.68 -15.27
CA SER A 226 -7.31 -7.39 -15.33
C SER A 226 -7.59 -5.97 -14.82
N CYS A 227 -7.04 -5.60 -13.66
CA CYS A 227 -7.19 -4.27 -13.09
C CYS A 227 -6.73 -3.17 -14.06
N GLU A 228 -5.52 -3.29 -14.61
CA GLU A 228 -5.00 -2.31 -15.58
C GLU A 228 -5.88 -2.21 -16.82
N LYS A 229 -6.29 -3.36 -17.40
CA LYS A 229 -7.20 -3.43 -18.55
C LYS A 229 -8.49 -2.64 -18.35
N TYR A 230 -9.03 -2.67 -17.13
CA TYR A 230 -10.28 -1.99 -16.78
C TYR A 230 -10.09 -0.60 -16.13
N GLY A 231 -8.89 -0.02 -16.25
CA GLY A 231 -8.60 1.37 -15.87
C GLY A 231 -8.40 1.60 -14.38
N ILE A 232 -8.11 0.54 -13.61
CA ILE A 232 -7.63 0.68 -12.23
C ILE A 232 -6.19 1.17 -12.27
N ARG A 233 -5.89 2.11 -11.38
CA ARG A 233 -4.56 2.72 -11.21
C ARG A 233 -3.97 2.46 -9.83
N GLY A 234 -4.77 2.11 -8.82
CA GLY A 234 -4.30 1.75 -7.49
C GLY A 234 -4.88 0.40 -7.07
N LEU A 235 -4.02 -0.56 -6.70
CA LEU A 235 -4.40 -1.88 -6.24
C LEU A 235 -3.91 -2.10 -4.82
N TRP A 236 -4.84 -2.31 -3.90
CA TRP A 236 -4.59 -2.67 -2.51
C TRP A 236 -4.47 -4.19 -2.32
N GLY A 237 -3.65 -4.62 -1.35
CA GLY A 237 -3.55 -6.01 -0.91
C GLY A 237 -2.14 -6.62 -0.99
N LEU A 238 -1.09 -5.82 -1.22
CA LEU A 238 0.29 -6.33 -1.23
C LEU A 238 0.81 -6.57 0.19
N GLY A 239 1.39 -7.74 0.43
CA GLY A 239 1.95 -8.13 1.72
C GLY A 239 3.46 -8.10 1.63
N TYR A 240 4.10 -6.99 2.00
CA TYR A 240 5.55 -6.88 1.95
C TYR A 240 6.20 -8.08 2.66
N ASP A 241 7.15 -8.74 1.99
CA ASP A 241 7.88 -9.91 2.51
C ASP A 241 7.05 -11.16 2.86
N HIS A 242 5.77 -11.24 2.44
CA HIS A 242 4.96 -12.46 2.60
C HIS A 242 5.47 -13.59 1.67
N GLY A 243 6.14 -14.60 2.23
CA GLY A 243 6.46 -15.83 1.48
C GLY A 243 5.23 -16.73 1.28
N THR A 244 4.35 -16.77 2.28
CA THR A 244 2.97 -17.27 2.20
C THR A 244 2.18 -16.68 3.38
N CYS A 245 0.95 -16.25 3.14
CA CYS A 245 -0.04 -15.89 4.15
C CYS A 245 -1.42 -16.33 3.63
N ASP A 246 -2.20 -16.96 4.51
CA ASP A 246 -3.53 -17.52 4.25
C ASP A 246 -3.64 -18.30 2.93
N THR A 247 -2.56 -19.02 2.58
CA THR A 247 -2.42 -19.89 1.40
C THR A 247 -2.53 -19.22 0.02
N SER A 248 -2.54 -17.88 -0.06
CA SER A 248 -2.68 -17.17 -1.33
C SER A 248 -1.72 -16.00 -1.55
N MET A 249 -1.19 -15.39 -0.48
CA MET A 249 -0.30 -14.24 -0.60
C MET A 249 1.17 -14.63 -0.75
N TYR A 250 1.68 -14.57 -1.97
CA TYR A 250 3.07 -14.88 -2.31
C TYR A 250 3.77 -13.61 -2.80
N HIS A 251 4.09 -12.68 -1.91
CA HIS A 251 4.50 -11.31 -2.26
C HIS A 251 5.95 -10.98 -1.87
N ARG A 252 6.72 -11.96 -1.37
CA ARG A 252 8.13 -11.73 -1.05
C ARG A 252 8.91 -11.29 -2.28
N GLY A 253 9.62 -10.17 -2.15
CA GLY A 253 10.31 -9.50 -3.25
C GLY A 253 9.70 -8.18 -3.66
N CYS A 254 8.43 -7.92 -3.32
CA CYS A 254 7.81 -6.62 -3.56
C CYS A 254 8.49 -5.51 -2.74
N PRO A 255 8.57 -4.28 -3.29
CA PRO A 255 8.88 -3.08 -2.51
C PRO A 255 7.96 -2.90 -1.27
N TRP A 256 8.48 -2.24 -0.23
CA TRP A 256 7.78 -2.03 1.04
C TRP A 256 6.90 -0.79 1.09
N ASP A 257 6.86 0.04 0.06
CA ASP A 257 5.96 1.20 -0.04
C ASP A 257 5.41 1.24 -1.46
N VAL A 258 4.50 2.17 -1.75
CA VAL A 258 3.78 2.23 -3.03
C VAL A 258 4.75 2.32 -4.21
N TYR A 259 4.53 1.49 -5.23
CA TYR A 259 5.38 1.39 -6.42
C TYR A 259 4.53 1.08 -7.66
N LYS A 260 5.06 1.31 -8.86
CA LYS A 260 4.37 0.90 -10.10
C LYS A 260 4.64 -0.57 -10.36
N MET A 261 3.63 -1.42 -10.34
CA MET A 261 3.82 -2.85 -10.50
C MET A 261 4.00 -3.22 -11.96
N ASP A 262 4.95 -4.10 -12.26
CA ASP A 262 4.96 -4.82 -13.53
C ASP A 262 3.75 -5.77 -13.60
N THR A 263 3.00 -5.73 -14.69
CA THR A 263 1.80 -6.57 -14.84
C THR A 263 2.11 -8.04 -15.16
N GLU A 264 3.30 -8.34 -15.68
CA GLU A 264 3.80 -9.71 -15.90
C GLU A 264 4.42 -10.31 -14.62
N ASN A 265 4.96 -9.47 -13.73
CA ASN A 265 5.46 -9.90 -12.43
C ASN A 265 5.32 -8.77 -11.40
N PHE A 266 4.17 -8.73 -10.74
CA PHE A 266 3.80 -7.66 -9.81
C PHE A 266 4.81 -7.45 -8.67
N ARG A 267 5.71 -8.40 -8.41
CA ARG A 267 6.75 -8.29 -7.37
C ARG A 267 7.88 -7.33 -7.71
N ARG A 268 7.98 -6.87 -8.96
CA ARG A 268 8.97 -5.87 -9.35
C ARG A 268 8.32 -4.56 -9.82
N PRO A 269 9.06 -3.45 -9.74
CA PRO A 269 8.64 -2.23 -10.37
C PRO A 269 8.71 -2.24 -11.89
N ASP A 270 7.79 -1.51 -12.54
CA ASP A 270 7.88 -1.13 -13.95
C ASP A 270 7.55 0.37 -14.12
N PRO A 271 8.52 1.22 -14.52
CA PRO A 271 8.29 2.64 -14.76
C PRO A 271 7.26 2.95 -15.85
N ASP A 272 7.04 2.01 -16.78
CA ASP A 272 6.09 2.15 -17.89
C ASP A 272 4.67 1.68 -17.55
N SER A 273 4.51 0.97 -16.43
CA SER A 273 3.21 0.59 -15.89
C SER A 273 2.40 1.80 -15.41
N GLU A 274 1.09 1.65 -15.44
CA GLU A 274 0.15 2.65 -14.95
C GLU A 274 -0.58 2.21 -13.67
N ILE A 275 -0.25 1.04 -13.11
CA ILE A 275 -0.88 0.53 -11.89
C ILE A 275 0.08 0.58 -10.70
N TRP A 276 -0.37 1.24 -9.64
CA TRP A 276 0.32 1.39 -8.37
C TRP A 276 -0.10 0.31 -7.39
N GLY A 277 0.86 -0.40 -6.83
CA GLY A 277 0.67 -1.38 -5.77
C GLY A 277 0.70 -0.71 -4.40
N PHE A 278 -0.37 -0.89 -3.63
CA PHE A 278 -0.45 -0.48 -2.24
C PHE A 278 -0.36 -1.69 -1.33
N GLN A 279 0.36 -1.53 -0.22
CA GLN A 279 0.38 -2.55 0.81
C GLN A 279 -1.00 -2.78 1.39
N TRP A 280 -1.23 -4.01 1.87
CA TRP A 280 -2.34 -4.32 2.77
C TRP A 280 -2.30 -3.37 3.95
N THR A 281 -1.15 -3.30 4.64
CA THR A 281 -0.89 -2.38 5.77
C THR A 281 0.62 -2.11 5.83
N VAL A 282 1.08 -1.07 6.51
CA VAL A 282 2.53 -0.77 6.64
C VAL A 282 3.22 -1.84 7.49
N ARG A 283 4.51 -2.07 7.23
CA ARG A 283 5.35 -3.02 7.98
C ARG A 283 6.46 -2.33 8.74
N ASP A 284 6.80 -2.88 9.90
CA ASP A 284 8.09 -2.64 10.50
C ASP A 284 9.12 -3.49 9.74
N ILE A 285 9.80 -2.82 8.83
CA ILE A 285 10.72 -3.45 7.89
C ILE A 285 11.82 -4.17 8.66
N LEU A 286 12.41 -3.53 9.67
CA LEU A 286 13.55 -4.09 10.41
C LEU A 286 13.19 -5.41 11.06
N ASN A 287 12.12 -5.47 11.86
CA ASN A 287 11.74 -6.71 12.53
C ASN A 287 11.21 -7.74 11.53
N THR A 288 10.53 -7.31 10.47
CA THR A 288 10.07 -8.20 9.39
C THR A 288 11.24 -8.95 8.71
N VAL A 289 12.33 -8.25 8.34
CA VAL A 289 13.41 -8.90 7.55
C VAL A 289 14.19 -9.93 8.34
N HIS A 290 14.27 -9.77 9.66
CA HIS A 290 14.97 -10.66 10.58
C HIS A 290 14.10 -11.84 11.04
N CYS A 291 12.81 -11.85 10.68
CA CYS A 291 11.89 -12.96 10.90
C CYS A 291 11.43 -13.63 9.58
N PRO A 292 12.34 -14.10 8.70
CA PRO A 292 11.96 -14.58 7.37
C PRO A 292 11.47 -16.04 7.34
N GLU A 293 11.67 -16.81 8.41
CA GLU A 293 11.35 -18.24 8.45
C GLU A 293 9.87 -18.51 8.76
N GLY A 294 9.23 -19.34 7.95
CA GLY A 294 7.83 -19.74 8.14
C GLY A 294 6.84 -18.75 7.53
N ILE A 295 5.73 -18.53 8.22
CA ILE A 295 4.79 -17.45 7.88
C ILE A 295 5.45 -16.14 8.27
N SER A 296 5.44 -15.19 7.34
CA SER A 296 6.37 -14.07 7.32
C SER A 296 6.29 -13.20 8.58
N GLY A 297 7.42 -12.66 9.05
CA GLY A 297 7.44 -11.60 10.08
C GLY A 297 6.55 -10.40 9.75
N ALA A 298 6.17 -10.22 8.48
CA ALA A 298 5.18 -9.23 8.09
C ALA A 298 3.74 -9.52 8.56
N ALA A 299 3.42 -10.72 9.06
CA ALA A 299 2.17 -11.01 9.77
C ALA A 299 2.29 -10.74 11.29
N VAL A 300 3.45 -10.31 11.77
CA VAL A 300 3.71 -9.98 13.19
C VAL A 300 3.94 -8.49 13.36
N PHE A 301 4.78 -7.92 12.49
CA PHE A 301 5.33 -6.58 12.61
C PHE A 301 4.70 -5.66 11.56
N SER A 302 3.44 -5.31 11.80
CA SER A 302 2.59 -4.60 10.85
C SER A 302 1.75 -3.52 11.53
N THR A 303 1.04 -2.72 10.73
CA THR A 303 -0.05 -1.86 11.21
C THR A 303 -1.42 -2.53 11.12
N ASP A 304 -1.48 -3.86 11.12
CA ASP A 304 -2.72 -4.62 11.30
C ASP A 304 -2.94 -4.78 12.81
N ALA A 305 -4.04 -4.25 13.34
CA ALA A 305 -4.30 -4.28 14.77
C ALA A 305 -4.59 -5.69 15.28
N ASP A 306 -5.09 -6.59 14.43
CA ASP A 306 -5.39 -7.96 14.82
C ASP A 306 -4.09 -8.76 15.01
N ASP A 307 -3.20 -8.71 14.02
CA ASP A 307 -1.86 -9.31 14.08
C ASP A 307 -1.12 -8.88 15.36
N ILE A 308 -0.99 -7.57 15.60
CA ILE A 308 -0.22 -7.09 16.75
C ILE A 308 -0.92 -7.37 18.10
N PHE A 309 -2.25 -7.56 18.10
CA PHE A 309 -2.99 -7.97 19.29
C PHE A 309 -2.66 -9.41 19.66
N PHE A 310 -2.69 -10.35 18.72
CA PHE A 310 -2.36 -11.75 18.96
C PHE A 310 -0.89 -11.97 19.27
N HIS A 311 0.00 -11.14 18.73
CA HIS A 311 1.44 -11.19 19.01
C HIS A 311 1.87 -10.44 20.30
N ASN A 312 0.90 -10.01 21.11
CA ASN A 312 1.10 -9.32 22.40
C ASN A 312 1.80 -7.94 22.30
N ILE A 313 1.97 -7.40 21.09
CA ILE A 313 2.61 -6.11 20.82
C ILE A 313 1.66 -4.99 21.24
N LEU A 314 0.37 -5.05 20.88
CA LEU A 314 -0.62 -4.02 21.24
C LEU A 314 -0.69 -3.78 22.76
N GLN A 315 -0.49 -4.84 23.55
CA GLN A 315 -0.62 -4.85 25.01
C GLN A 315 0.63 -4.29 25.69
N THR A 316 1.82 -4.55 25.12
CA THR A 316 3.11 -4.25 25.77
C THR A 316 3.85 -3.07 25.14
N GLU A 317 3.58 -2.76 23.88
CA GLU A 317 4.25 -1.72 23.09
C GLU A 317 3.24 -0.63 22.66
N LYS A 318 2.74 0.14 23.65
CA LYS A 318 1.63 1.10 23.43
C LYS A 318 1.91 2.17 22.37
N GLU A 319 3.17 2.56 22.19
CA GLU A 319 3.58 3.57 21.21
C GLU A 319 4.10 2.94 19.89
N TYR A 320 3.92 1.64 19.67
CA TYR A 320 4.47 0.93 18.50
C TYR A 320 4.16 1.60 17.16
N TYR A 321 2.88 1.90 16.87
CA TYR A 321 2.51 2.58 15.61
C TYR A 321 3.07 3.98 15.49
N LYS A 322 3.13 4.72 16.60
CA LYS A 322 3.70 6.06 16.59
C LYS A 322 5.20 6.01 16.30
N ARG A 323 5.95 5.14 16.98
CA ARG A 323 7.39 4.96 16.72
C ARG A 323 7.63 4.49 15.29
N MET A 324 6.80 3.58 14.77
CA MET A 324 6.86 3.19 13.35
C MET A 324 6.61 4.37 12.40
N LEU A 325 5.58 5.17 12.64
CA LEU A 325 5.27 6.36 11.83
C LEU A 325 6.42 7.37 11.89
N GLU A 326 6.99 7.62 13.07
CA GLU A 326 8.13 8.51 13.26
C GLU A 326 9.37 8.04 12.49
N GLU A 327 9.63 6.73 12.46
CA GLU A 327 10.69 6.13 11.65
C GLU A 327 10.47 6.35 10.15
N TYR A 328 9.25 6.20 9.64
CA TYR A 328 8.96 6.54 8.24
C TYR A 328 9.08 8.06 7.99
N LYS A 329 8.50 8.87 8.87
CA LYS A 329 8.43 10.34 8.70
C LYS A 329 9.81 10.99 8.69
N LYS A 330 10.72 10.59 9.58
CA LYS A 330 12.07 11.19 9.63
C LYS A 330 12.84 10.99 8.33
N ASN A 331 12.51 9.95 7.56
CA ASN A 331 13.16 9.66 6.27
C ASN A 331 12.61 10.51 5.11
N MET A 332 11.63 11.40 5.31
CA MET A 332 11.13 12.30 4.25
C MET A 332 12.20 13.24 3.66
N GLU A 333 13.35 13.41 4.32
CA GLU A 333 14.47 14.18 3.75
C GLU A 333 15.05 13.52 2.48
N HIS A 334 15.05 12.19 2.44
CA HIS A 334 15.57 11.38 1.33
C HIS A 334 14.51 11.04 0.29
N ASN A 335 13.24 11.20 0.64
CA ASN A 335 12.11 10.75 -0.16
C ASN A 335 11.24 11.91 -0.61
N GLU A 336 10.45 11.66 -1.65
CA GLU A 336 9.43 12.61 -2.07
C GLU A 336 8.07 12.31 -1.43
N TYR A 337 7.84 11.06 -1.04
CA TYR A 337 6.66 10.67 -0.28
C TYR A 337 6.91 9.41 0.55
N PHE A 338 6.03 9.21 1.53
CA PHE A 338 5.71 7.90 2.08
C PHE A 338 4.20 7.73 2.12
N VAL A 339 3.72 6.49 2.00
CA VAL A 339 2.32 6.15 2.27
C VAL A 339 2.24 5.29 3.52
N PHE A 340 1.94 5.94 4.65
CA PHE A 340 1.64 5.24 5.89
C PHE A 340 0.18 4.75 5.86
N LEU A 341 -0.03 3.58 5.27
CA LEU A 341 -1.34 2.95 5.10
C LEU A 341 -1.69 2.07 6.30
N VAL A 342 -2.81 2.38 6.95
CA VAL A 342 -3.43 1.54 7.97
C VAL A 342 -4.75 1.03 7.41
N HIS A 343 -4.98 -0.26 7.59
CA HIS A 343 -6.16 -0.95 7.10
C HIS A 343 -6.85 -1.70 8.23
N GLN A 344 -8.17 -1.79 8.14
CA GLN A 344 -8.98 -2.62 9.02
C GLN A 344 -10.05 -3.38 8.24
N GLU A 345 -10.23 -4.66 8.56
CA GLU A 345 -11.33 -5.45 8.03
C GLU A 345 -12.61 -5.18 8.81
N ASP A 346 -13.74 -5.07 8.09
CA ASP A 346 -15.03 -4.82 8.73
C ASP A 346 -15.39 -5.87 9.77
N HIS A 347 -14.91 -7.11 9.59
CA HIS A 347 -15.14 -8.18 10.52
C HIS A 347 -14.30 -8.11 11.78
N ASP A 348 -13.13 -7.48 11.75
CA ASP A 348 -12.28 -7.35 12.94
C ASP A 348 -12.63 -6.13 13.80
N THR A 349 -13.55 -5.28 13.32
CA THR A 349 -14.03 -4.11 14.06
C THR A 349 -14.74 -4.44 15.38
N HIS A 350 -14.97 -5.72 15.67
CA HIS A 350 -15.50 -6.20 16.95
C HIS A 350 -14.49 -6.14 18.10
N HIS A 351 -13.19 -6.10 17.80
CA HIS A 351 -12.15 -5.94 18.80
C HIS A 351 -12.06 -4.49 19.26
N ILE A 352 -12.82 -4.14 20.31
CA ILE A 352 -12.85 -2.77 20.88
C ILE A 352 -11.45 -2.27 21.23
N GLN A 353 -10.57 -3.15 21.73
CA GLN A 353 -9.19 -2.81 22.07
C GLN A 353 -8.37 -2.36 20.86
N CYS A 354 -8.61 -2.94 19.68
CA CYS A 354 -7.99 -2.52 18.43
C CYS A 354 -8.47 -1.12 18.02
N ASN A 355 -9.78 -0.84 18.16
CA ASN A 355 -10.34 0.48 17.89
C ASN A 355 -9.80 1.56 18.85
N GLU A 356 -9.71 1.25 20.15
CA GLU A 356 -9.11 2.13 21.17
C GLU A 356 -7.62 2.38 20.88
N TYR A 357 -6.91 1.38 20.37
CA TYR A 357 -5.51 1.51 19.99
C TYR A 357 -5.34 2.45 18.78
N TYR A 358 -6.17 2.33 17.74
CA TYR A 358 -6.19 3.27 16.64
C TYR A 358 -6.50 4.70 17.10
N GLU A 359 -7.45 4.88 18.02
CA GLU A 359 -7.79 6.19 18.58
C GLU A 359 -6.57 6.80 19.30
N GLN A 360 -5.91 6.05 20.18
CA GLN A 360 -4.70 6.51 20.89
C GLN A 360 -3.57 6.87 19.92
N PHE A 361 -3.33 6.03 18.91
CA PHE A 361 -2.35 6.32 17.86
C PHE A 361 -2.66 7.65 17.16
N LEU A 362 -3.90 7.84 16.69
CA LEU A 362 -4.29 9.03 15.93
C LEU A 362 -4.27 10.30 16.78
N ASP A 363 -4.76 10.22 18.02
CA ASP A 363 -4.65 11.31 18.99
C ASP A 363 -3.18 11.72 19.23
N SER A 364 -2.25 10.77 19.17
CA SER A 364 -0.82 11.04 19.40
C SER A 364 -0.10 11.68 18.22
N VAL A 365 -0.46 11.35 16.97
CA VAL A 365 0.28 11.79 15.77
C VAL A 365 -0.38 12.95 15.03
N LEU A 366 -1.70 13.09 15.07
CA LEU A 366 -2.40 14.10 14.26
C LEU A 366 -2.33 15.57 14.73
N PRO A 367 -1.80 15.91 15.93
CA PRO A 367 -1.35 17.27 16.20
C PRO A 367 -0.22 17.75 15.25
N ASP A 368 0.42 16.83 14.53
CA ASP A 368 1.50 17.11 13.58
C ASP A 368 0.96 17.57 12.21
N GLU A 369 1.23 18.84 11.85
CA GLU A 369 0.75 19.44 10.60
C GLU A 369 1.47 18.93 9.34
N ASP A 370 2.57 18.18 9.46
CA ASP A 370 3.27 17.61 8.30
C ASP A 370 2.63 16.30 7.81
N ILE A 371 1.72 15.71 8.60
CA ILE A 371 0.98 14.50 8.19
C ILE A 371 -0.16 14.91 7.25
N THR A 372 -0.12 14.37 6.04
CA THR A 372 -1.14 14.62 5.02
C THR A 372 -2.15 13.48 4.99
N LEU A 373 -3.36 13.77 5.47
CA LEU A 373 -4.48 12.83 5.39
C LEU A 373 -4.91 12.67 3.93
N ALA A 374 -5.03 11.44 3.42
CA ALA A 374 -5.48 11.19 2.05
C ALA A 374 -6.16 9.82 1.88
N THR A 375 -7.03 9.71 0.87
CA THR A 375 -7.55 8.42 0.39
C THR A 375 -6.58 7.79 -0.60
N MET A 376 -6.71 6.48 -0.83
CA MET A 376 -5.94 5.79 -1.88
C MET A 376 -6.15 6.41 -3.25
N GLN A 377 -7.40 6.80 -3.58
CA GLN A 377 -7.73 7.46 -4.85
C GLN A 377 -7.00 8.79 -4.99
N GLU A 378 -6.87 9.57 -3.92
CA GLU A 378 -6.14 10.84 -3.94
C GLU A 378 -4.63 10.63 -4.13
N ILE A 379 -4.06 9.68 -3.39
CA ILE A 379 -2.64 9.34 -3.47
C ILE A 379 -2.31 8.82 -4.87
N THR A 380 -3.11 7.91 -5.41
CA THR A 380 -2.94 7.36 -6.77
C THR A 380 -2.95 8.47 -7.82
N MET A 381 -3.91 9.39 -7.76
CA MET A 381 -3.96 10.51 -8.70
C MET A 381 -2.78 11.48 -8.53
N TRP A 382 -2.30 11.70 -7.30
CA TRP A 382 -1.11 12.50 -7.05
C TRP A 382 0.16 11.84 -7.61
N LEU A 383 0.29 10.52 -7.43
CA LEU A 383 1.38 9.71 -7.98
C LEU A 383 1.40 9.76 -9.50
N ASP A 384 0.24 9.64 -10.17
CA ASP A 384 0.13 9.76 -11.63
C ASP A 384 0.58 11.14 -12.15
N LEU A 385 0.26 12.22 -11.42
CA LEU A 385 0.70 13.57 -11.77
C LEU A 385 2.22 13.76 -11.60
N LYS A 386 2.81 13.08 -10.62
CA LYS A 386 4.23 13.22 -10.27
C LYS A 386 5.14 12.29 -11.08
N TYR A 387 4.72 11.04 -11.25
CA TYR A 387 5.45 9.95 -11.87
C TYR A 387 4.69 9.41 -13.08
N GLY A 388 4.63 10.22 -14.15
CA GLY A 388 4.10 9.77 -15.43
C GLY A 388 4.89 8.58 -16.02
N LYS A 389 4.52 8.16 -17.23
CA LYS A 389 5.17 7.05 -17.94
C LYS A 389 6.69 7.18 -18.01
N GLY A 390 7.41 6.07 -17.80
CA GLY A 390 8.86 6.01 -17.79
C GLY A 390 9.51 6.58 -16.53
N LYS A 391 8.72 6.93 -15.51
CA LYS A 391 9.20 7.40 -14.20
C LYS A 391 8.68 6.48 -13.10
N HIS A 392 9.58 6.17 -12.17
CA HIS A 392 9.32 5.42 -10.97
C HIS A 392 10.05 6.10 -9.80
N PRO A 393 9.45 6.15 -8.60
CA PRO A 393 10.12 6.68 -7.42
C PRO A 393 11.24 5.75 -6.93
N SER A 394 12.22 6.31 -6.25
CA SER A 394 13.12 5.57 -5.38
C SER A 394 12.75 5.86 -3.93
N GLN A 395 12.86 4.86 -3.06
CA GLN A 395 12.67 5.03 -1.62
C GLN A 395 13.92 4.59 -0.86
N MET A 396 14.25 5.35 0.19
CA MET A 396 15.31 5.01 1.14
C MET A 396 14.80 5.20 2.56
N ILE A 397 15.01 4.21 3.43
CA ILE A 397 14.61 4.31 4.83
C ILE A 397 15.73 3.81 5.74
N ALA A 398 16.09 4.65 6.70
CA ALA A 398 16.87 4.33 7.88
C ALA A 398 15.91 4.00 9.02
N MET A 399 15.90 2.74 9.44
CA MET A 399 14.96 2.25 10.45
C MET A 399 15.73 1.73 11.66
N GLU A 400 15.40 2.29 12.82
CA GLU A 400 15.80 1.82 14.15
C GLU A 400 14.81 0.75 14.63
N ASP A 401 15.22 -0.08 15.58
CA ASP A 401 14.32 -1.04 16.20
C ASP A 401 13.35 -0.33 17.15
N ILE A 402 12.07 -0.34 16.77
CA ILE A 402 10.96 0.36 17.44
C ILE A 402 10.34 -0.43 18.60
N LEU A 403 10.78 -1.66 18.85
CA LEU A 403 10.39 -2.42 20.04
C LEU A 403 11.26 -1.97 21.22
N GLU A 404 10.63 -1.63 22.35
CA GLU A 404 11.35 -1.29 23.57
C GLU A 404 11.78 -2.56 24.32
N ASP A 405 10.89 -3.55 24.38
CA ASP A 405 11.14 -4.86 24.98
C ASP A 405 10.62 -6.00 24.08
N PRO A 406 11.46 -6.49 23.14
CA PRO A 406 11.08 -7.58 22.25
C PRO A 406 10.85 -8.91 22.99
N SER A 407 11.17 -9.03 24.28
CA SER A 407 10.97 -10.27 25.05
C SER A 407 9.49 -10.60 25.29
N HIS A 408 8.59 -9.64 25.07
CA HIS A 408 7.15 -9.79 25.23
C HIS A 408 6.41 -10.21 23.96
N VAL A 409 7.09 -10.22 22.81
CA VAL A 409 6.50 -10.64 21.54
C VAL A 409 6.25 -12.15 21.54
N VAL A 410 5.03 -12.54 21.21
CA VAL A 410 4.63 -13.95 21.11
C VAL A 410 4.72 -14.39 19.66
N PHE A 411 5.52 -15.41 19.33
CA PHE A 411 5.63 -15.95 17.96
C PHE A 411 4.77 -17.20 17.73
N GLU A 412 4.59 -18.00 18.78
CA GLU A 412 3.77 -19.20 18.76
C GLU A 412 2.50 -18.95 19.58
N ASP A 413 1.39 -18.66 18.92
CA ASP A 413 0.07 -18.69 19.57
C ASP A 413 -0.69 -19.96 19.13
N GLU A 414 -1.05 -20.81 20.08
CA GLU A 414 -1.86 -22.01 19.83
C GLU A 414 -3.32 -21.69 19.49
N SER A 415 -3.78 -20.47 19.77
CA SER A 415 -5.15 -20.01 19.47
C SER A 415 -5.31 -19.45 18.05
N TYR A 416 -4.20 -19.10 17.38
CA TYR A 416 -4.17 -18.55 16.03
C TYR A 416 -3.98 -19.66 14.99
N GLU A 417 -4.95 -20.57 14.90
CA GLU A 417 -4.91 -21.73 13.99
C GLU A 417 -4.83 -21.34 12.49
N VAL A 418 -5.12 -20.08 12.15
CA VAL A 418 -5.31 -19.60 10.76
C VAL A 418 -3.99 -19.25 10.07
N CYS A 419 -3.02 -18.64 10.77
CA CYS A 419 -1.77 -18.16 10.16
C CYS A 419 -0.53 -19.01 10.51
N GLY A 420 -0.71 -20.30 10.83
CA GLY A 420 0.36 -21.27 11.09
C GLY A 420 1.41 -20.84 12.13
N LYS A 421 2.45 -21.67 12.34
CA LYS A 421 3.45 -21.39 13.38
C LYS A 421 4.56 -20.49 12.84
N ILE A 422 4.59 -19.23 13.27
CA ILE A 422 5.74 -18.35 13.07
C ILE A 422 6.83 -18.77 14.06
N LYS A 423 8.03 -19.03 13.56
CA LYS A 423 9.14 -19.43 14.42
C LYS A 423 9.87 -18.20 14.92
N GLN A 424 10.07 -18.13 16.23
CA GLN A 424 10.96 -17.14 16.81
C GLN A 424 12.38 -17.30 16.23
N PRO A 425 13.01 -16.23 15.72
CA PRO A 425 14.39 -16.28 15.27
C PRO A 425 15.34 -16.69 16.39
N LYS A 426 16.44 -17.37 16.03
CA LYS A 426 17.43 -17.85 17.01
C LYS A 426 18.16 -16.70 17.72
N ASP A 427 18.30 -15.58 17.03
CA ASP A 427 18.91 -14.34 17.46
C ASP A 427 17.87 -13.28 17.85
N TRP A 428 16.62 -13.70 18.14
CA TRP A 428 15.56 -12.78 18.56
C TRP A 428 15.97 -11.93 19.76
N GLY A 429 15.75 -10.63 19.62
CA GLY A 429 16.13 -9.60 20.57
C GLY A 429 16.06 -8.25 19.88
N ARG A 430 16.79 -7.27 20.41
CA ARG A 430 16.90 -5.98 19.71
C ARG A 430 17.87 -6.09 18.56
N TYR A 431 17.46 -5.63 17.39
CA TYR A 431 18.33 -5.61 16.21
C TYR A 431 19.06 -4.28 16.06
N GLN A 432 20.20 -4.34 15.35
CA GLN A 432 20.88 -3.13 14.91
C GLN A 432 20.04 -2.44 13.82
N PRO A 433 20.17 -1.11 13.67
CA PRO A 433 19.42 -0.38 12.66
C PRO A 433 19.71 -0.90 11.25
N ILE A 434 18.77 -0.67 10.34
CA ILE A 434 18.96 -1.00 8.92
C ILE A 434 18.93 0.25 8.04
N ARG A 435 19.45 0.11 6.83
CA ARG A 435 19.15 0.97 5.68
C ARG A 435 18.50 0.10 4.62
N ALA A 436 17.29 0.42 4.23
CA ALA A 436 16.62 -0.22 3.09
C ALA A 436 16.49 0.79 1.94
N TYR A 437 16.70 0.31 0.72
CA TYR A 437 16.55 1.08 -0.51
C TYR A 437 15.75 0.26 -1.53
N TYR A 438 14.86 0.91 -2.28
CA TYR A 438 14.38 0.36 -3.55
C TYR A 438 14.25 1.43 -4.63
N ASP A 439 14.40 0.99 -5.88
CA ASP A 439 14.07 1.73 -7.11
C ASP A 439 13.57 0.75 -8.19
N GLU A 440 13.50 1.19 -9.45
CA GLU A 440 13.06 0.32 -10.55
C GLU A 440 14.00 -0.84 -10.88
N LYS A 441 15.22 -0.84 -10.33
CA LYS A 441 16.26 -1.82 -10.65
C LYS A 441 16.51 -2.79 -9.50
N ILE A 442 16.32 -2.37 -8.26
CA ILE A 442 16.72 -3.17 -7.11
C ILE A 442 15.91 -2.85 -5.86
N GLN A 443 15.83 -3.83 -4.96
CA GLN A 443 15.61 -3.62 -3.55
C GLN A 443 16.80 -4.18 -2.76
N ALA A 444 17.38 -3.40 -1.84
CA ALA A 444 18.53 -3.80 -1.04
C ALA A 444 18.37 -3.36 0.41
N ILE A 445 18.77 -4.22 1.35
CA ILE A 445 18.79 -3.95 2.78
C ILE A 445 20.23 -4.10 3.27
N TYR A 446 20.67 -3.17 4.11
CA TYR A 446 22.00 -3.12 4.73
C TYR A 446 21.81 -3.05 6.24
N GLU A 447 22.40 -3.97 6.98
CA GLU A 447 22.49 -3.86 8.44
C GLU A 447 23.52 -2.78 8.83
N CYS A 448 23.32 -2.14 9.98
CA CYS A 448 24.33 -1.29 10.59
C CYS A 448 25.26 -2.10 11.50
N GLY A 449 26.51 -1.63 11.64
CA GLY A 449 27.44 -2.10 12.66
C GLY A 449 27.11 -1.54 14.04
N GLU A 450 27.83 -2.00 15.07
CA GLU A 450 27.70 -1.50 16.46
C GLU A 450 28.00 0.01 16.58
N ASP A 451 28.72 0.59 15.62
CA ASP A 451 28.98 2.03 15.54
C ASP A 451 27.83 2.82 14.90
N GLY A 452 26.70 2.16 14.58
CA GLY A 452 25.53 2.74 13.95
C GLY A 452 25.70 3.03 12.46
N LYS A 453 26.85 2.70 11.86
CA LYS A 453 27.09 2.95 10.42
C LYS A 453 26.61 1.77 9.59
N PRO A 454 25.98 2.02 8.43
CA PRO A 454 25.57 0.95 7.55
C PRO A 454 26.78 0.18 7.03
N LYS A 455 26.68 -1.15 7.03
CA LYS A 455 27.63 -2.02 6.35
C LYS A 455 27.57 -1.71 4.85
N VAL A 456 28.74 -1.66 4.21
CA VAL A 456 28.83 -1.45 2.76
C VAL A 456 28.20 -2.59 1.96
N PHE A 457 28.32 -3.82 2.47
CA PHE A 457 27.82 -5.00 1.80
C PHE A 457 26.36 -5.27 2.20
N PRO A 458 25.47 -5.57 1.24
CA PRO A 458 24.06 -5.77 1.53
C PRO A 458 23.80 -7.06 2.31
N TYR A 459 22.83 -7.00 3.22
CA TYR A 459 22.26 -8.15 3.92
C TYR A 459 21.31 -8.95 3.02
N ARG A 460 20.43 -8.25 2.30
CA ARG A 460 19.44 -8.84 1.37
C ARG A 460 19.32 -8.01 0.11
N VAL A 461 19.22 -8.67 -1.05
CA VAL A 461 19.05 -8.01 -2.35
C VAL A 461 18.05 -8.76 -3.23
N TYR A 462 17.14 -8.02 -3.84
CA TYR A 462 16.32 -8.44 -4.98
C TYR A 462 16.70 -7.60 -6.19
N ASP A 463 17.33 -8.22 -7.20
CA ASP A 463 17.76 -7.53 -8.43
C ASP A 463 16.68 -7.63 -9.51
N TYR A 464 15.88 -6.57 -9.68
CA TYR A 464 14.77 -6.51 -10.64
C TYR A 464 15.21 -6.43 -12.10
N ARG A 465 16.50 -6.14 -12.36
CA ARG A 465 17.06 -6.13 -13.72
C ARG A 465 17.20 -7.54 -14.30
N LYS A 466 17.20 -8.56 -13.45
CA LYS A 466 17.34 -9.94 -13.87
C LYS A 466 15.99 -10.54 -14.16
N GLU A 467 15.97 -11.36 -15.20
CA GLU A 467 14.79 -12.17 -15.53
C GLU A 467 14.91 -13.50 -14.80
N TYR A 468 13.91 -13.77 -13.96
CA TYR A 468 13.72 -15.04 -13.29
C TYR A 468 12.43 -15.68 -13.81
N PRO A 469 12.35 -17.03 -13.87
CA PRO A 469 11.09 -17.71 -14.10
C PRO A 469 10.06 -17.25 -13.05
N PHE A 470 8.95 -16.70 -13.52
CA PHE A 470 7.85 -16.29 -12.66
C PHE A 470 6.95 -17.49 -12.36
N ALA A 471 6.61 -17.65 -11.08
CA ALA A 471 5.58 -18.55 -10.61
C ALA A 471 4.71 -17.77 -9.62
N GLU A 472 3.39 -18.01 -9.67
CA GLU A 472 2.49 -17.28 -8.80
C GLU A 472 2.65 -17.65 -7.34
N GLU A 473 2.83 -18.93 -7.05
CA GLU A 473 3.04 -19.44 -5.69
C GLU A 473 4.51 -19.34 -5.26
N GLY A 474 5.30 -18.51 -5.95
CA GLY A 474 6.73 -18.33 -5.74
C GLY A 474 7.10 -16.99 -5.09
N GLU A 475 8.39 -16.77 -4.95
CA GLU A 475 8.97 -15.54 -4.40
C GLU A 475 9.93 -14.93 -5.42
N TRP A 476 10.22 -13.63 -5.34
CA TRP A 476 11.34 -13.08 -6.09
C TRP A 476 12.66 -13.64 -5.54
N PRO A 477 13.55 -14.22 -6.37
CA PRO A 477 14.79 -14.80 -5.88
C PRO A 477 15.70 -13.76 -5.22
N GLN A 478 16.08 -14.01 -3.96
CA GLN A 478 17.14 -13.27 -3.30
C GLN A 478 18.49 -13.58 -3.95
N GLU A 479 19.31 -12.53 -4.14
CA GLU A 479 20.66 -12.68 -4.67
C GLU A 479 21.58 -13.47 -3.73
N ASP A 480 22.23 -14.50 -4.27
CA ASP A 480 23.16 -15.35 -3.53
C ASP A 480 24.60 -14.80 -3.59
N TYR A 481 24.98 -14.08 -2.53
CA TYR A 481 26.34 -13.59 -2.32
C TYR A 481 27.20 -14.49 -1.40
N SER A 482 26.84 -15.76 -1.20
CA SER A 482 27.58 -16.71 -0.33
C SER A 482 29.05 -16.95 -0.70
N GLY A 483 29.47 -16.59 -1.90
CA GLY A 483 30.87 -16.66 -2.34
C GLY A 483 31.73 -15.53 -1.80
N ILE A 484 31.14 -14.47 -1.24
CA ILE A 484 31.87 -13.41 -0.55
C ILE A 484 32.33 -13.94 0.80
N ARG A 485 33.64 -14.01 0.99
CA ARG A 485 34.28 -14.60 2.18
C ARG A 485 34.64 -13.56 3.22
N GLU A 486 35.00 -12.36 2.77
CA GLU A 486 35.43 -11.28 3.66
C GLU A 486 35.13 -9.92 3.03
N VAL A 487 34.66 -9.00 3.86
CA VAL A 487 34.51 -7.58 3.53
C VAL A 487 35.22 -6.78 4.61
N LYS A 488 36.23 -6.00 4.22
CA LYS A 488 36.92 -5.06 5.10
C LYS A 488 36.66 -3.65 4.61
N GLN A 489 36.24 -2.78 5.51
CA GLN A 489 35.98 -1.39 5.23
C GLN A 489 36.96 -0.52 6.02
N SER A 490 37.55 0.44 5.32
CA SER A 490 38.28 1.58 5.88
C SER A 490 37.67 2.87 5.37
N GLU A 491 38.16 4.03 5.83
CA GLU A 491 37.65 5.33 5.38
C GLU A 491 37.73 5.52 3.85
N ASN A 492 38.78 4.99 3.21
CA ASN A 492 39.07 5.26 1.79
C ASN A 492 38.98 4.02 0.89
N GLU A 493 38.81 2.84 1.45
CA GLU A 493 38.89 1.58 0.69
C GLU A 493 37.96 0.52 1.29
N VAL A 494 37.29 -0.21 0.39
CA VAL A 494 36.58 -1.45 0.70
C VAL A 494 37.30 -2.59 0.01
N ILE A 495 37.72 -3.58 0.78
CA ILE A 495 38.35 -4.80 0.29
C ILE A 495 37.34 -5.94 0.39
N ILE A 496 37.06 -6.58 -0.74
CA ILE A 496 36.13 -7.71 -0.83
C ILE A 496 36.90 -8.92 -1.34
N ILE A 497 36.95 -9.99 -0.54
CA ILE A 497 37.51 -11.28 -0.92
C ILE A 497 36.38 -12.21 -1.34
N SER A 498 36.41 -12.67 -2.59
CA SER A 498 35.38 -13.55 -3.13
C SER A 498 35.95 -14.87 -3.64
N GLY A 499 35.21 -15.96 -3.43
CA GLY A 499 35.47 -17.26 -4.04
C GLY A 499 34.78 -17.48 -5.40
N LYS A 500 33.99 -16.52 -5.88
CA LYS A 500 33.38 -16.54 -7.24
C LYS A 500 33.24 -15.14 -7.82
N GLU A 501 33.03 -15.04 -9.13
CA GLU A 501 32.79 -13.75 -9.78
C GLU A 501 31.31 -13.33 -9.70
N TYR A 502 31.07 -12.04 -9.51
CA TYR A 502 29.77 -11.38 -9.53
C TYR A 502 29.78 -10.18 -10.48
N GLY A 503 28.81 -10.13 -11.40
CA GLY A 503 28.72 -9.09 -12.42
C GLY A 503 28.29 -7.71 -11.88
N SER A 504 27.45 -7.69 -10.83
CA SER A 504 26.86 -6.47 -10.29
C SER A 504 26.44 -6.70 -8.84
N VAL A 505 27.14 -6.04 -7.90
CA VAL A 505 26.84 -6.07 -6.47
C VAL A 505 26.52 -4.63 -6.01
N PRO A 506 25.38 -4.37 -5.38
CA PRO A 506 25.00 -3.03 -4.92
C PRO A 506 25.68 -2.72 -3.59
N LEU A 507 26.78 -1.97 -3.63
CA LEU A 507 27.48 -1.53 -2.42
C LEU A 507 26.94 -0.17 -1.95
N LEU A 508 26.67 -0.03 -0.66
CA LEU A 508 26.31 1.25 -0.07
C LEU A 508 27.58 2.03 0.28
N LEU A 509 27.92 3.02 -0.56
CA LEU A 509 29.12 3.84 -0.44
C LEU A 509 28.70 5.31 -0.37
N GLU A 510 29.04 5.99 0.73
CA GLU A 510 28.72 7.41 0.93
C GLU A 510 27.22 7.70 0.78
N GLU A 511 26.39 6.86 1.41
CA GLU A 511 24.91 6.94 1.34
C GLU A 511 24.33 6.80 -0.08
N LYS A 512 25.14 6.29 -1.02
CA LYS A 512 24.72 6.01 -2.40
C LYS A 512 24.98 4.56 -2.75
N ILE A 513 24.08 3.98 -3.52
CA ILE A 513 24.29 2.64 -4.06
C ILE A 513 25.21 2.73 -5.29
N ARG A 514 26.34 2.03 -5.24
CA ARG A 514 27.25 1.86 -6.36
C ARG A 514 27.29 0.39 -6.76
N TYR A 515 27.09 0.12 -8.05
CA TYR A 515 27.17 -1.23 -8.59
C TYR A 515 28.62 -1.60 -8.90
N CYS A 516 29.13 -2.63 -8.23
CA CYS A 516 30.51 -3.08 -8.39
C CYS A 516 30.55 -4.49 -8.98
N ARG A 517 31.43 -4.70 -9.96
CA ARG A 517 31.81 -6.04 -10.41
C ARG A 517 32.84 -6.59 -9.43
N ILE A 518 32.60 -7.77 -8.88
CA ILE A 518 33.50 -8.44 -7.93
C ILE A 518 34.08 -9.66 -8.62
N LYS A 519 35.39 -9.68 -8.84
CA LYS A 519 36.10 -10.83 -9.41
C LYS A 519 36.36 -11.90 -8.34
N GLU A 520 36.67 -13.11 -8.76
CA GLU A 520 37.26 -14.10 -7.87
C GLU A 520 38.61 -13.59 -7.34
N GLY A 521 38.85 -13.75 -6.04
CA GLY A 521 40.02 -13.22 -5.33
C GLY A 521 39.77 -11.91 -4.59
N GLU A 522 40.83 -11.13 -4.39
CA GLU A 522 40.79 -9.83 -3.70
C GLU A 522 40.37 -8.71 -4.65
N ASN A 523 39.35 -7.94 -4.27
CA ASN A 523 38.87 -6.77 -4.97
C ASN A 523 39.05 -5.56 -4.07
N ARG A 524 39.72 -4.53 -4.57
CA ARG A 524 39.92 -3.25 -3.88
C ARG A 524 39.09 -2.17 -4.54
N ILE A 525 38.21 -1.57 -3.76
CA ILE A 525 37.27 -0.55 -4.21
C ILE A 525 37.61 0.73 -3.46
N VAL A 526 38.13 1.72 -4.18
CA VAL A 526 38.48 3.02 -3.60
C VAL A 526 37.22 3.86 -3.43
N ILE A 527 37.00 4.33 -2.20
CA ILE A 527 35.96 5.30 -1.88
C ILE A 527 36.53 6.67 -2.24
N SER A 528 35.93 7.34 -3.23
CA SER A 528 36.35 8.68 -3.66
C SER A 528 35.40 9.71 -3.11
N HIS A 529 35.87 10.50 -2.15
CA HIS A 529 35.19 11.67 -1.59
C HIS A 529 35.21 12.84 -2.59
N THR A 530 34.49 12.70 -3.70
CA THR A 530 34.33 13.76 -4.71
C THR A 530 32.88 14.19 -4.86
#